data_AF-A0AAD1WJT8-F1
#
_entry.id   AF-A0AAD1WJT8-F1
#
_cell.length_a   1.000
_cell.length_b   1.000
_cell.length_c   1.000
_cell.angle_alpha   90.00
_cell.angle_beta   90.00
_cell.angle_gamma   90.00
#
_symmetry.space_group_name_H-M   'P 1'
#
loop_
_entity.id
_entity.type
_entity.pdbx_description
1 polymer ?
#
loop_
_entity_poly.entity_id
_entity_poly.type
_entity_poly.pdbx_seq_one_letter_code
_entity_poly.pdbx_strand_id
1 'polypeptide(L)'
;MSVAESETRALRTDLEHTNSTVTSQEADLASLTTWVDDLDNRGRRLNLRIRGVREGDPAEHIPDTLKRLFAQAGIPYRWGYPFSLSARHGQDQHTVKKPGDLPGFLRVMGIPPIHVQDWLASSFLQSPPGPQQPRRPDQGPPRLQQQRRRDWNPGPARREQEN
;
A
#
# COMPACT_ATOMS: atom_id res chain seq x y z
N MET A 1 42.47 53.43 1.24
CA MET A 1 41.92 52.19 1.79
C MET A 1 43.06 51.40 2.39
N SER A 2 42.95 51.03 3.65
CA SER A 2 43.98 50.29 4.39
C SER A 2 44.00 48.82 3.94
N VAL A 3 45.16 48.17 3.96
CA VAL A 3 45.29 46.72 3.70
C VAL A 3 44.32 45.91 4.57
N ALA A 4 44.11 46.34 5.81
CA ALA A 4 43.16 45.72 6.75
C ALA A 4 41.68 45.78 6.26
N GLU A 5 41.28 46.83 5.54
CA GLU A 5 39.91 46.94 4.98
C GLU A 5 39.71 45.97 3.80
N SER A 6 40.77 45.69 3.04
CA SER A 6 40.73 44.71 1.95
C SER A 6 40.63 43.28 2.47
N GLU A 7 41.41 42.93 3.49
CA GLU A 7 41.40 41.60 4.12
C GLU A 7 40.05 41.31 4.78
N THR A 8 39.50 42.27 5.53
CA THR A 8 38.18 42.11 6.16
C THR A 8 37.06 41.94 5.13
N ARG A 9 37.15 42.61 3.97
CA ARG A 9 36.20 42.42 2.87
C ARG A 9 36.31 41.02 2.26
N ALA A 10 37.52 40.52 2.03
CA ALA A 10 37.74 39.18 1.49
C ALA A 10 37.22 38.08 2.44
N LEU A 11 37.54 38.19 3.74
CA LEU A 11 37.04 37.26 4.76
C LEU A 11 35.51 37.25 4.84
N ARG A 12 34.87 38.42 4.67
CA ARG A 12 33.41 38.52 4.65
C ARG A 12 32.81 37.83 3.43
N THR A 13 33.38 38.02 2.23
CA THR A 13 32.88 37.35 1.03
C THR A 13 33.03 35.84 1.10
N ASP A 14 34.14 35.36 1.67
CA ASP A 14 34.38 33.93 1.88
C ASP A 14 33.39 33.36 2.90
N LEU A 15 33.14 34.09 4.00
CA LEU A 15 32.14 33.70 4.99
C LEU A 15 30.73 33.64 4.38
N GLU A 16 30.34 34.63 3.57
CA GLU A 16 29.06 34.64 2.88
C GLU A 16 28.94 33.46 1.89
N HIS A 17 30.00 33.14 1.16
CA HIS A 17 30.04 31.99 0.25
C HIS A 17 29.92 30.65 0.99
N THR A 18 30.65 30.48 2.09
CA THR A 18 30.56 29.27 2.92
C THR A 18 29.16 29.10 3.52
N ASN A 19 28.54 30.17 4.04
CA ASN A 19 27.18 30.11 4.56
C ASN A 19 26.16 29.74 3.49
N SER A 20 26.31 30.29 2.27
CA SER A 20 25.46 29.92 1.14
C SER A 20 25.60 28.45 0.78
N THR A 21 26.84 27.93 0.81
CA THR A 21 27.12 26.52 0.53
C THR A 21 26.53 25.61 1.58
N VAL A 22 26.69 25.93 2.86
CA VAL A 22 26.10 25.18 3.98
C VAL A 22 24.58 25.14 3.87
N THR A 23 23.94 26.28 3.60
CA THR A 23 22.48 26.35 3.43
C THR A 23 21.99 25.45 2.28
N SER A 24 22.72 25.43 1.16
CA SER A 24 22.39 24.55 0.03
C SER A 24 22.52 23.08 0.41
N GLN A 25 23.59 22.71 1.11
CA GLN A 25 23.81 21.33 1.55
C GLN A 25 22.76 20.86 2.56
N GLU A 26 22.32 21.74 3.46
CA GLU A 26 21.23 21.45 4.40
C GLU A 26 19.91 21.15 3.67
N ALA A 27 19.60 21.90 2.61
CA ALA A 27 18.41 21.67 1.78
C ALA A 27 18.46 20.31 1.03
N ASP A 28 19.65 19.94 0.53
CA ASP A 28 19.86 18.66 -0.14
C ASP A 28 19.73 17.48 0.83
N LEU A 29 20.30 17.60 2.04
CA LEU A 29 20.19 16.58 3.09
C LEU A 29 18.74 16.38 3.55
N ALA A 30 17.99 17.47 3.70
CA ALA A 30 16.57 17.41 4.04
C ALA A 30 15.74 16.71 2.94
N SER A 31 16.06 16.99 1.68
CA SER A 31 15.42 16.37 0.52
C SER A 31 15.72 14.88 0.42
N LEU A 32 16.98 14.48 0.61
CA LEU A 32 17.41 13.08 0.63
C LEU A 32 16.74 12.30 1.76
N THR A 33 16.66 12.88 2.96
CA THR A 33 16.00 12.25 4.12
C THR A 33 14.54 11.96 3.80
N THR A 34 13.83 12.95 3.23
CA THR A 34 12.42 12.79 2.82
C THR A 34 12.25 11.70 1.75
N TRP A 35 13.19 11.60 0.81
CA TRP A 35 13.16 10.59 -0.24
C TRP A 35 13.40 9.17 0.31
N VAL A 36 14.35 9.01 1.23
CA VAL A 36 14.60 7.72 1.91
C VAL A 36 13.36 7.28 2.68
N ASP A 37 12.72 8.19 3.41
CA ASP A 37 11.47 7.89 4.14
C ASP A 37 10.33 7.49 3.20
N ASP A 38 10.18 8.13 2.04
CA ASP A 38 9.19 7.73 1.04
C ASP A 38 9.50 6.35 0.47
N LEU A 39 10.76 6.04 0.17
CA LEU A 39 11.18 4.72 -0.29
C LEU A 39 10.93 3.63 0.75
N ASP A 40 11.31 3.86 2.01
CA ASP A 40 11.06 2.90 3.08
C ASP A 40 9.55 2.71 3.30
N ASN A 41 8.76 3.78 3.24
CA ASN A 41 7.30 3.68 3.28
C ASN A 41 6.73 2.90 2.10
N ARG A 42 7.25 3.06 0.88
CA ARG A 42 6.86 2.27 -0.30
C ARG A 42 7.26 0.81 -0.15
N GLY A 43 8.43 0.52 0.41
CA GLY A 43 8.87 -0.85 0.71
C GLY A 43 7.99 -1.51 1.78
N ARG A 44 7.67 -0.79 2.86
CA ARG A 44 6.77 -1.27 3.93
C ARG A 44 5.34 -1.47 3.46
N ARG A 45 4.86 -0.69 2.48
CA ARG A 45 3.53 -0.87 1.86
C ARG A 45 3.35 -2.25 1.22
N LEU A 46 4.44 -2.97 0.95
CA LEU A 46 4.41 -4.33 0.40
C LEU A 46 4.75 -5.41 1.44
N ASN A 47 5.21 -5.04 2.64
CA ASN A 47 5.64 -5.98 3.67
C ASN A 47 4.63 -6.05 4.81
N LEU A 48 3.81 -7.11 4.84
CA LEU A 48 2.98 -7.43 6.00
C LEU A 48 3.89 -7.85 7.17
N ARG A 49 3.90 -7.06 8.25
CA ARG A 49 4.58 -7.43 9.50
C ARG A 49 3.59 -8.18 10.39
N ILE A 50 3.77 -9.50 10.51
CA ILE A 50 2.98 -10.33 11.41
C ILE A 50 3.70 -10.38 12.76
N ARG A 51 3.01 -9.99 13.84
CA ARG A 51 3.49 -10.12 15.23
C ARG A 51 2.50 -10.99 16.02
N GLY A 52 3.02 -11.87 16.86
CA GLY A 52 2.19 -12.75 17.72
C GLY A 52 1.96 -14.16 17.16
N VAL A 53 2.71 -14.59 16.15
CA VAL A 53 2.72 -16.00 15.74
C VAL A 53 3.45 -16.80 16.82
N ARG A 54 2.78 -17.79 17.40
CA ARG A 54 3.42 -18.75 18.32
C ARG A 54 4.36 -19.64 17.51
N GLU A 55 5.61 -19.77 17.97
CA GLU A 55 6.58 -20.72 17.40
C GLU A 55 6.10 -22.15 17.71
N GLY A 56 5.27 -22.75 16.84
CA GLY A 56 4.85 -24.13 17.03
C GLY A 56 3.62 -24.58 16.24
N ASP A 57 2.74 -23.67 15.84
CA ASP A 57 1.63 -24.04 14.97
C ASP A 57 2.13 -24.10 13.52
N PRO A 58 1.84 -25.16 12.74
CA PRO A 58 2.01 -25.14 11.30
C PRO A 58 0.97 -24.17 10.74
N ALA A 59 1.26 -22.88 10.88
CA ALA A 59 0.40 -21.79 10.49
C ALA A 59 0.39 -21.74 8.96
N GLU A 60 -0.42 -22.60 8.34
CA GLU A 60 -0.85 -22.30 6.98
C GLU A 60 -1.56 -20.94 7.03
N HIS A 61 -0.96 -19.96 6.38
CA HIS A 61 -1.55 -18.66 6.22
C HIS A 61 -2.90 -18.81 5.54
N ILE A 62 -3.95 -18.28 6.18
CA ILE A 62 -5.34 -18.31 5.71
C ILE A 62 -5.46 -17.94 4.21
N PRO A 63 -4.77 -16.88 3.72
CA PRO A 63 -4.76 -16.59 2.29
C PRO A 63 -4.31 -17.78 1.45
N ASP A 64 -3.26 -18.49 1.85
CA ASP A 64 -2.68 -19.58 1.08
C ASP A 64 -3.54 -20.84 1.11
N THR A 65 -4.16 -21.15 2.27
CA THR A 65 -5.16 -22.22 2.36
C THR A 65 -6.35 -21.94 1.43
N LEU A 66 -6.88 -20.71 1.43
CA LEU A 66 -7.97 -20.32 0.53
C LEU A 66 -7.55 -20.38 -0.92
N LYS A 67 -6.41 -19.80 -1.30
CA LYS A 67 -5.88 -19.85 -2.67
C LYS A 67 -5.80 -21.30 -3.16
N ARG A 68 -5.32 -22.23 -2.31
CA ARG A 68 -5.26 -23.66 -2.62
C ARG A 68 -6.65 -24.26 -2.83
N LEU A 69 -7.61 -23.96 -1.95
CA LEU A 69 -8.99 -24.46 -2.08
C LEU A 69 -9.67 -23.96 -3.36
N PHE A 70 -9.55 -22.66 -3.67
CA PHE A 70 -10.11 -22.10 -4.90
C PHE A 70 -9.44 -22.67 -6.15
N ALA A 71 -8.13 -22.90 -6.12
CA ALA A 71 -7.40 -23.54 -7.20
C ALA A 71 -7.84 -25.00 -7.42
N GLN A 72 -8.00 -25.78 -6.33
CA GLN A 72 -8.48 -27.17 -6.40
C GLN A 72 -9.92 -27.26 -6.92
N ALA A 73 -10.77 -26.30 -6.56
CA ALA A 73 -12.14 -26.22 -7.04
C ALA A 73 -12.26 -25.67 -8.48
N GLY A 74 -11.17 -25.21 -9.10
CA GLY A 74 -11.20 -24.60 -10.43
C GLY A 74 -11.96 -23.27 -10.48
N ILE A 75 -12.08 -22.58 -9.35
CA ILE A 75 -12.90 -21.38 -9.23
C ILE A 75 -12.01 -20.14 -9.44
N PRO A 76 -12.31 -19.28 -10.42
CA PRO A 76 -11.59 -18.03 -10.58
C PRO A 76 -11.90 -17.09 -9.41
N TYR A 77 -10.85 -16.62 -8.75
CA TYR A 77 -10.94 -15.70 -7.63
C TYR A 77 -9.98 -14.52 -7.77
N ARG A 78 -10.25 -13.45 -7.04
CA ARG A 78 -9.43 -12.25 -6.95
C ARG A 78 -9.33 -11.82 -5.49
N TRP A 79 -8.09 -11.60 -5.04
CA TRP A 79 -7.82 -10.94 -3.77
C TRP A 79 -7.76 -9.42 -3.97
N GLY A 80 -8.50 -8.68 -3.14
CA GLY A 80 -8.44 -7.23 -3.02
C GLY A 80 -7.98 -6.78 -1.63
N TYR A 81 -7.35 -5.61 -1.58
CA TYR A 81 -6.90 -4.96 -0.35
C TYR A 81 -8.06 -4.24 0.38
N PRO A 82 -8.07 -4.17 1.72
CA PRO A 82 -7.17 -4.85 2.66
C PRO A 82 -7.53 -6.32 2.89
N PHE A 83 -8.81 -6.69 2.72
CA PHE A 83 -9.33 -8.05 2.93
C PHE A 83 -10.63 -8.28 2.13
N SER A 84 -10.58 -8.19 0.80
CA SER A 84 -11.75 -8.39 -0.09
C SER A 84 -11.58 -9.58 -1.04
N LEU A 85 -12.23 -10.72 -0.77
CA LEU A 85 -12.15 -11.89 -1.64
C LEU A 85 -13.34 -11.88 -2.57
N SER A 86 -13.12 -11.90 -3.87
CA SER A 86 -14.19 -12.08 -4.83
C SER A 86 -13.97 -13.31 -5.68
N ALA A 87 -15.02 -14.06 -5.93
CA ALA A 87 -14.99 -15.26 -6.76
C ALA A 87 -16.29 -15.35 -7.57
N ARG A 88 -16.23 -16.02 -8.72
CA ARG A 88 -17.39 -16.23 -9.59
C ARG A 88 -17.86 -17.66 -9.50
N HIS A 89 -19.18 -17.85 -9.35
CA HIS A 89 -19.83 -19.14 -9.38
C HIS A 89 -21.02 -19.05 -10.34
N GLY A 90 -20.92 -19.71 -11.49
CA GLY A 90 -21.87 -19.51 -12.59
C GLY A 90 -21.81 -18.07 -13.15
N GLN A 91 -22.96 -17.39 -13.19
CA GLN A 91 -23.03 -16.00 -13.66
C GLN A 91 -22.82 -14.97 -12.55
N ASP A 92 -22.92 -15.38 -11.29
CA ASP A 92 -22.87 -14.48 -10.14
C ASP A 92 -21.44 -14.27 -9.64
N GLN A 93 -21.19 -13.04 -9.18
CA GLN A 93 -19.96 -12.68 -8.51
C GLN A 93 -20.25 -12.40 -7.04
N HIS A 94 -19.64 -13.19 -6.17
CA HIS A 94 -19.74 -13.02 -4.73
C HIS A 94 -18.48 -12.31 -4.22
N THR A 95 -18.64 -11.43 -3.22
CA THR A 95 -17.51 -10.74 -2.58
C THR A 95 -17.67 -10.78 -1.07
N VAL A 96 -16.61 -11.20 -0.38
CA VAL A 96 -16.52 -11.23 1.07
C VAL A 96 -15.57 -10.12 1.52
N LYS A 97 -16.01 -9.30 2.48
CA LYS A 97 -15.19 -8.22 3.08
C LYS A 97 -14.97 -8.41 4.57
N LYS A 98 -15.82 -9.21 5.23
CA LYS A 98 -15.73 -9.48 6.66
C LYS A 98 -15.46 -10.97 6.88
N PRO A 99 -14.68 -11.33 7.91
CA PRO A 99 -14.39 -12.73 8.22
C PRO A 99 -15.66 -13.53 8.56
N GLY A 100 -16.62 -12.89 9.24
CA GLY A 100 -17.89 -13.52 9.62
C GLY A 100 -18.76 -13.93 8.44
N ASP A 101 -18.57 -13.32 7.27
CA ASP A 101 -19.33 -13.63 6.05
C ASP A 101 -18.71 -14.80 5.26
N LEU A 102 -17.47 -15.21 5.61
CA LEU A 102 -16.75 -16.26 4.91
C LEU A 102 -17.46 -17.62 4.91
N PRO A 103 -18.02 -18.14 6.02
CA PRO A 103 -18.67 -19.44 6.00
C PRO A 103 -19.87 -19.49 5.04
N GLY A 104 -20.63 -18.38 4.95
CA GLY A 104 -21.72 -18.25 3.99
C GLY A 104 -21.20 -18.20 2.55
N PHE A 105 -20.13 -17.44 2.32
CA PHE A 105 -19.47 -17.35 1.02
C PHE A 105 -18.96 -18.72 0.54
N LEU A 106 -18.22 -19.46 1.37
CA LEU A 106 -17.71 -20.79 0.99
C LEU A 106 -18.82 -21.78 0.67
N ARG A 107 -19.93 -21.74 1.44
CA ARG A 107 -21.11 -22.56 1.17
C ARG A 107 -21.71 -22.28 -0.21
N VAL A 108 -21.80 -21.01 -0.60
CA VAL A 108 -22.30 -20.61 -1.94
C VAL A 108 -21.37 -21.10 -3.04
N MET A 109 -20.05 -21.12 -2.78
CA MET A 109 -19.04 -21.60 -3.73
C MET A 109 -18.88 -23.12 -3.76
N GLY A 110 -19.67 -23.88 -2.98
CA GLY A 110 -19.56 -25.33 -2.88
C GLY A 110 -18.30 -25.83 -2.17
N ILE A 111 -17.59 -24.96 -1.44
CA ILE A 111 -16.37 -25.32 -0.70
C ILE A 111 -16.77 -25.69 0.73
N PRO A 112 -16.22 -26.78 1.31
CA PRO A 112 -16.47 -27.15 2.70
C PRO A 112 -16.16 -25.98 3.65
N PRO A 113 -16.98 -25.76 4.69
CA PRO A 113 -16.71 -24.72 5.67
C PRO A 113 -15.37 -24.98 6.34
N ILE A 114 -14.42 -24.07 6.18
CA ILE A 114 -13.18 -24.09 6.96
C ILE A 114 -13.38 -23.26 8.22
N HIS A 115 -12.99 -23.83 9.37
CA HIS A 115 -12.92 -23.08 10.60
C HIS A 115 -11.63 -22.28 10.59
N VAL A 116 -11.75 -20.97 10.47
CA VAL A 116 -10.58 -20.10 10.47
C VAL A 116 -10.43 -19.47 11.85
N GLN A 117 -9.62 -20.10 12.69
CA GLN A 117 -9.06 -19.42 13.85
C GLN A 117 -8.09 -18.32 13.36
N ASP A 118 -8.10 -17.16 14.03
CA ASP A 118 -7.13 -16.05 13.82
C ASP A 118 -7.29 -15.16 12.57
N TRP A 119 -8.41 -15.22 11.85
CA TRP A 119 -8.69 -14.26 10.78
C TRP A 119 -8.69 -12.80 11.30
N LEU A 120 -9.22 -12.58 12.50
CA LEU A 120 -9.32 -11.26 13.13
C LEU A 120 -7.97 -10.74 13.64
N ALA A 121 -7.07 -11.64 14.09
CA ALA A 121 -5.74 -11.24 14.57
C ALA A 121 -4.91 -10.59 13.45
N SER A 122 -5.13 -10.99 12.20
CA SER A 122 -4.43 -10.46 11.03
C SER A 122 -5.01 -9.14 10.48
N SER A 123 -6.27 -8.83 10.79
CA SER A 123 -7.00 -7.69 10.19
C SER A 123 -7.00 -6.42 11.04
N PHE A 124 -6.57 -6.50 12.30
CA PHE A 124 -6.59 -5.39 13.25
C PHE A 124 -5.22 -4.94 13.77
N LEU A 125 -4.15 -5.10 12.98
CA LEU A 125 -3.06 -4.12 13.03
C LEU A 125 -3.60 -2.80 12.45
N GLN A 126 -4.51 -2.18 13.19
CA GLN A 126 -4.72 -0.74 13.12
C GLN A 126 -3.32 -0.16 13.27
N SER A 127 -2.81 0.48 12.23
CA SER A 127 -1.68 1.37 12.38
C SER A 127 -1.95 2.20 13.64
N PRO A 128 -1.04 2.27 14.62
CA PRO A 128 -1.22 3.18 15.75
C PRO A 128 -1.60 4.54 15.16
N PRO A 129 -2.52 5.30 15.81
CA PRO A 129 -2.88 6.63 15.32
C PRO A 129 -1.57 7.36 15.08
N GLY A 130 -1.25 7.59 13.80
CA GLY A 130 0.02 8.19 13.44
C GLY A 130 0.15 9.50 14.21
N PRO A 131 1.37 9.90 14.61
CA PRO A 131 1.56 11.19 15.25
C PRO A 131 0.78 12.23 14.46
N GLN A 132 -0.20 12.89 15.11
CA GLN A 132 -1.08 13.84 14.46
C GLN A 132 -0.19 14.86 13.79
N GLN A 133 -0.03 14.76 12.46
CA GLN A 133 0.74 15.75 11.75
C GLN A 133 0.04 17.09 11.97
N PRO A 134 0.78 18.14 12.39
CA PRO A 134 0.19 19.45 12.57
C PRO A 134 -0.52 19.83 11.28
N ARG A 135 -1.81 20.15 11.41
CA ARG A 135 -2.66 20.52 10.27
C ARG A 135 -1.96 21.67 9.57
N ARG A 136 -1.48 21.45 8.33
CA ARG A 136 -0.94 22.54 7.51
C ARG A 136 -2.08 23.55 7.32
N PRO A 137 -1.94 24.80 7.78
CA PRO A 137 -2.83 25.84 7.32
C PRO A 137 -2.59 25.99 5.81
N ASP A 138 -3.68 26.07 5.06
CA ASP A 138 -3.68 26.41 3.64
C ASP A 138 -3.40 25.27 2.64
N GLN A 139 -4.37 24.36 2.51
CA GLN A 139 -4.62 23.71 1.23
C GLN A 139 -5.81 24.42 0.58
N GLY A 140 -5.53 25.13 -0.52
CA GLY A 140 -6.53 25.76 -1.37
C GLY A 140 -7.57 24.78 -1.93
N PRO A 141 -8.51 25.28 -2.74
CA PRO A 141 -9.74 24.56 -3.07
C PRO A 141 -9.48 23.19 -3.71
N PRO A 142 -10.37 22.21 -3.44
CA PRO A 142 -10.18 20.83 -3.87
C PRO A 142 -10.09 20.76 -5.38
N ARG A 143 -8.93 20.29 -5.86
CA ARG A 143 -8.71 19.95 -7.26
C ARG A 143 -9.71 18.86 -7.65
N LEU A 144 -10.71 19.24 -8.43
CA LEU A 144 -11.67 18.31 -9.06
C LEU A 144 -10.91 17.13 -9.64
N GLN A 145 -11.00 15.97 -8.97
CA GLN A 145 -10.58 14.69 -9.54
C GLN A 145 -11.47 14.43 -10.74
N GLN A 146 -10.99 14.79 -11.93
CA GLN A 146 -11.55 14.30 -13.18
C GLN A 146 -11.48 12.78 -13.14
N GLN A 147 -12.67 12.20 -12.95
CA GLN A 147 -12.98 10.79 -13.05
C GLN A 147 -12.50 10.28 -14.41
N ARG A 148 -11.30 9.69 -14.44
CA ARG A 148 -10.93 8.75 -15.50
C ARG A 148 -11.78 7.50 -15.30
N ARG A 149 -12.98 7.52 -15.89
CA ARG A 149 -13.69 6.30 -16.29
C ARG A 149 -12.72 5.51 -17.17
N ARG A 150 -12.16 4.43 -16.61
CA ARG A 150 -11.58 3.37 -17.42
C ARG A 150 -12.75 2.53 -17.90
N ASP A 151 -13.21 2.80 -19.10
CA ASP A 151 -14.10 1.90 -19.82
C ASP A 151 -13.35 0.58 -20.02
N TRP A 152 -13.89 -0.48 -19.45
CA TRP A 152 -13.43 -1.84 -19.65
C TRP A 152 -13.78 -2.26 -21.07
N ASN A 153 -12.77 -2.54 -21.90
CA ASN A 153 -12.92 -3.02 -23.27
C ASN A 153 -12.86 -4.55 -23.28
N PRO A 154 -13.98 -5.29 -23.37
CA PRO A 154 -13.93 -6.72 -23.62
C PRO A 154 -13.49 -6.93 -25.08
N GLY A 155 -12.32 -7.53 -25.27
CA GLY A 155 -11.83 -7.89 -26.61
C GLY A 155 -12.83 -8.77 -27.38
N PRO A 156 -12.76 -8.79 -28.72
CA PRO A 156 -13.74 -9.47 -29.56
C PRO A 156 -13.73 -10.98 -29.31
N ALA A 157 -14.92 -11.53 -29.05
CA ALA A 157 -15.16 -12.96 -28.96
C ALA A 157 -14.77 -13.63 -30.28
N ARG A 158 -13.80 -14.55 -30.20
CA ARG A 158 -13.35 -15.40 -31.31
C ARG A 158 -14.52 -16.33 -31.66
N ARG A 159 -15.22 -16.04 -32.77
CA ARG A 159 -16.17 -16.99 -33.36
C ARG A 159 -15.37 -18.16 -33.92
N GLU A 160 -15.55 -19.32 -33.30
CA GLU A 160 -15.22 -20.61 -33.90
C GLU A 160 -16.08 -20.75 -35.15
N GLN A 161 -15.42 -20.91 -36.30
CA GLN A 161 -16.04 -21.40 -37.51
C GLN A 161 -16.05 -22.93 -37.41
N GLU A 162 -17.23 -23.51 -37.22
CA GLU A 162 -17.50 -24.90 -37.56
C GLU A 162 -17.22 -25.11 -39.04
N ASN A 163 -16.45 -26.16 -39.32
CA ASN A 163 -16.42 -26.86 -40.60
C ASN A 163 -16.31 -28.36 -40.30
#